data_AF-A0A2T0QE13-F1
#
_entry.id   AF-A0A2T0QE13-F1
#
_cell.length_a   1.000
_cell.length_b   1.000
_cell.length_c   1.000
_cell.angle_alpha   90.00
_cell.angle_beta   90.00
_cell.angle_gamma   90.00
#
_symmetry.space_group_name_H-M   'P 1'
#
loop_
_entity.id
_entity.type
_entity.pdbx_description
1 polymer ?
#
loop_
_entity_poly.entity_id
_entity_poly.type
_entity_poly.pdbx_seq_one_letter_code
_entity_poly.pdbx_strand_id
1 'polypeptide(L)'
;MTDPRSSEPSAPPEPGPPAAPQVPVPPVEPEVTPPQLRAAANTFGLLAAPTRLHLVWILARHECDVGTLAERTGATVAAVSQHLAKLRLAGLVTARRVGRHQIYAVEDPHVLTLVQQIFAHIAPDGGLAPDPPSPRHPAREAAGGDPDAPS
;
A
#
# COMPACT_ATOMS: atom_id res chain seq x y z
N MET A 1 43.64 20.05 74.08
CA MET A 1 43.53 21.35 73.40
C MET A 1 44.02 21.07 71.97
N THR A 2 43.19 20.81 70.97
CA THR A 2 42.04 21.59 70.49
C THR A 2 40.99 20.70 69.80
N ASP A 3 39.77 21.22 69.74
CA ASP A 3 38.47 20.69 69.32
C ASP A 3 38.38 20.03 67.92
N PRO A 4 37.48 19.03 67.72
CA PRO A 4 37.12 18.43 66.44
C PRO A 4 35.80 19.00 65.88
N ARG A 5 35.82 19.81 64.81
CA ARG A 5 34.63 20.28 64.04
C ARG A 5 35.09 20.60 62.60
N SER A 6 34.42 20.28 61.50
CA SER A 6 33.02 19.94 61.23
C SER A 6 32.96 19.07 59.98
N SER A 7 32.25 17.93 60.03
CA SER A 7 31.72 17.29 58.84
C SER A 7 30.26 17.71 58.72
N GLU A 8 29.96 18.62 57.79
CA GLU A 8 28.58 18.95 57.45
C GLU A 8 27.90 17.71 56.83
N PRO A 9 26.69 17.34 57.28
CA PRO A 9 25.89 16.34 56.60
C PRO A 9 25.31 16.95 55.31
N SER A 10 25.68 16.38 54.18
CA SER A 10 25.08 16.70 52.87
C SER A 10 23.57 16.39 52.91
N ALA A 11 22.74 17.42 52.73
CA ALA A 11 21.30 17.29 52.66
C ALA A 11 20.88 16.33 51.52
N PRO A 12 19.84 15.50 51.71
CA PRO A 12 19.35 14.64 50.65
C PRO A 12 18.82 15.48 49.48
N PRO A 13 19.01 15.05 48.22
CA PRO A 13 18.47 15.75 47.07
C PRO A 13 16.93 15.77 47.14
N GLU A 14 16.33 16.93 46.89
CA GLU A 14 14.87 17.06 46.86
C GLU A 14 14.26 16.11 45.81
N PRO A 15 13.13 15.46 46.12
CA PRO A 15 12.42 14.66 45.13
C PRO A 15 11.94 15.59 44.00
N GLY A 16 12.44 15.33 42.78
CA GLY A 16 12.00 16.05 41.58
C GLY A 16 10.48 15.97 41.41
N PRO A 17 9.88 16.94 40.70
CA PRO A 17 8.43 17.00 40.52
C PRO A 17 7.90 15.66 39.97
N PRO A 18 6.70 15.21 40.41
CA PRO A 18 6.14 13.95 39.95
C PRO A 18 6.07 13.95 38.43
N ALA A 19 6.64 12.91 37.81
CA ALA A 19 6.59 12.71 36.37
C ALA A 19 5.14 12.87 35.92
N ALA A 20 4.88 13.90 35.11
CA ALA A 20 3.56 14.14 34.54
C ALA A 20 3.04 12.84 33.91
N PRO A 21 1.76 12.51 34.05
CA PRO A 21 1.19 11.32 33.45
C PRO A 21 1.52 11.32 31.96
N GLN A 22 2.35 10.37 31.54
CA GLN A 22 2.69 10.17 30.14
C GLN A 22 1.40 9.74 29.45
N VAL A 23 0.78 10.67 28.71
CA VAL A 23 -0.39 10.37 27.88
C VAL A 23 0.04 9.26 26.93
N PRO A 24 -0.64 8.10 26.90
CA PRO A 24 -0.30 7.04 25.96
C PRO A 24 -0.42 7.59 24.55
N VAL A 25 0.72 7.73 23.86
CA VAL A 25 0.72 8.05 22.42
C VAL A 25 0.01 6.87 21.75
N PRO A 26 -1.14 7.08 21.08
CA PRO A 26 -1.82 6.00 20.38
C PRO A 26 -0.87 5.39 19.35
N PRO A 27 -0.99 4.09 19.01
CA PRO A 27 -0.13 3.47 18.00
C PRO A 27 -0.21 4.29 16.71
N VAL A 28 0.89 4.94 16.36
CA VAL A 28 1.02 5.73 15.13
C VAL A 28 0.75 4.74 14.00
N GLU A 29 -0.32 4.96 13.22
CA GLU A 29 -0.52 4.20 11.98
C GLU A 29 0.79 4.26 11.20
N PRO A 30 1.33 3.13 10.71
CA PRO A 30 2.66 3.12 10.09
C PRO A 30 2.70 4.14 8.95
N GLU A 31 3.42 5.24 9.17
CA GLU A 31 3.46 6.36 8.25
C GLU A 31 4.19 5.94 6.96
N VAL A 32 3.62 6.25 5.81
CA VAL A 32 4.21 5.89 4.50
C VAL A 32 5.49 6.69 4.29
N THR A 33 6.62 5.99 4.14
CA THR A 33 7.94 6.63 4.03
C THR A 33 8.19 7.23 2.62
N PRO A 34 9.05 8.27 2.48
CA PRO A 34 9.39 8.83 1.17
C PRO A 34 9.94 7.82 0.14
N PRO A 35 10.76 6.81 0.51
CA PRO A 35 11.14 5.74 -0.41
C PRO A 35 9.95 4.89 -0.88
N GLN A 36 9.00 4.57 0.00
CA GLN A 36 7.77 3.84 -0.38
C GLN A 36 6.93 4.65 -1.38
N LEU A 37 6.76 5.95 -1.14
CA LEU A 37 6.04 6.84 -2.07
C LEU A 37 6.69 6.86 -3.46
N ARG A 38 8.03 6.96 -3.54
CA ARG A 38 8.75 6.93 -4.83
C ARG A 38 8.59 5.58 -5.54
N ALA A 39 8.72 4.48 -4.80
CA ALA A 39 8.54 3.15 -5.37
C ALA A 39 7.11 2.94 -5.90
N ALA A 40 6.09 3.33 -5.13
CA ALA A 40 4.70 3.28 -5.55
C ALA A 40 4.44 4.14 -6.80
N ALA A 41 4.93 5.38 -6.82
CA ALA A 41 4.80 6.27 -7.98
C ALA A 41 5.45 5.70 -9.24
N ASN A 42 6.64 5.09 -9.10
CA ASN A 42 7.32 4.42 -10.22
C ASN A 42 6.48 3.22 -10.74
N THR A 43 5.92 2.41 -9.84
CA THR A 43 5.03 1.31 -10.20
C THR A 43 3.78 1.82 -10.92
N PHE A 44 3.13 2.87 -10.41
CA PHE A 44 1.99 3.48 -11.10
C PHE A 44 2.38 4.05 -12.47
N GLY A 45 3.52 4.72 -12.59
CA GLY A 45 4.02 5.22 -13.88
C GLY A 45 4.28 4.09 -14.89
N LEU A 46 4.77 2.94 -14.42
CA LEU A 46 4.86 1.74 -15.24
C LEU A 46 3.49 1.19 -15.61
N LEU A 47 2.48 1.25 -14.74
CA LEU A 47 1.14 0.80 -15.10
C LEU A 47 0.37 1.83 -15.95
N ALA A 48 0.74 3.11 -15.93
CA ALA A 48 0.08 4.20 -16.66
C ALA A 48 0.31 4.20 -18.19
N ALA A 49 0.23 3.03 -18.84
CA ALA A 49 0.09 2.92 -20.28
C ALA A 49 -1.02 1.91 -20.63
N PRO A 50 -1.96 2.25 -21.54
CA PRO A 50 -3.07 1.38 -21.90
C PRO A 50 -2.65 -0.03 -22.30
N THR A 51 -1.64 -0.17 -23.15
CA THR A 51 -1.14 -1.49 -23.58
C THR A 51 -0.59 -2.30 -22.41
N ARG A 52 0.09 -1.67 -21.45
CA ARG A 52 0.65 -2.39 -20.29
C ARG A 52 -0.45 -2.82 -19.33
N LEU A 53 -1.46 -1.98 -19.08
CA LEU A 53 -2.65 -2.39 -18.34
C LEU A 53 -3.37 -3.56 -19.01
N HIS A 54 -3.53 -3.52 -20.34
CA HIS A 54 -4.17 -4.61 -21.07
C HIS A 54 -3.36 -5.91 -20.97
N LEU A 55 -2.04 -5.85 -21.10
CA LEU A 55 -1.17 -7.02 -20.90
C LEU A 55 -1.29 -7.59 -19.48
N VAL A 56 -1.20 -6.75 -18.45
CA VAL A 56 -1.32 -7.18 -17.05
C VAL A 56 -2.72 -7.73 -16.77
N TRP A 57 -3.78 -7.13 -17.33
CA TRP A 57 -5.16 -7.62 -17.22
C TRP A 57 -5.36 -9.01 -17.80
N ILE A 58 -4.73 -9.28 -18.96
CA ILE A 58 -4.72 -10.60 -19.59
C ILE A 58 -3.96 -11.59 -18.71
N LEU A 59 -2.74 -11.24 -18.29
CA LEU A 59 -1.85 -12.09 -17.51
C LEU A 59 -2.36 -12.36 -16.09
N ALA A 60 -3.19 -11.48 -15.54
CA ALA A 60 -3.87 -11.67 -14.26
C ALA A 60 -4.88 -12.84 -14.26
N ARG A 61 -5.25 -13.34 -15.45
CA ARG A 61 -6.19 -14.45 -15.61
C ARG A 61 -5.51 -15.71 -16.12
N HIS A 62 -4.61 -15.55 -17.09
CA HIS A 62 -3.94 -16.67 -17.74
C HIS A 62 -2.51 -16.29 -18.11
N GLU A 63 -1.55 -17.12 -17.73
CA GLU A 63 -0.19 -17.02 -18.28
C GLU A 63 -0.18 -17.40 -19.76
N CYS A 64 0.55 -16.65 -20.59
CA CYS A 64 0.63 -16.92 -22.03
C CYS A 64 1.90 -16.34 -22.66
N ASP A 65 2.18 -16.74 -23.90
CA ASP A 65 3.33 -16.23 -24.64
C ASP A 65 3.07 -14.88 -25.32
N VAL A 66 4.16 -14.29 -25.82
CA VAL A 66 4.16 -12.98 -26.48
C VAL A 66 3.27 -12.92 -27.73
N GLY A 67 3.12 -14.03 -28.47
CA GLY A 67 2.28 -14.13 -29.65
C GLY A 67 0.80 -14.01 -29.29
N THR A 68 0.33 -14.81 -28.34
CA THR A 68 -1.04 -14.71 -27.82
C THR A 68 -1.33 -13.32 -27.23
N LEU A 69 -0.37 -12.72 -26.53
CA LEU A 69 -0.53 -11.37 -26.01
C LEU A 69 -0.66 -10.33 -27.12
N ALA A 70 0.12 -10.44 -28.20
CA ALA A 70 0.02 -9.58 -29.38
C ALA A 70 -1.36 -9.70 -30.05
N GLU A 71 -1.84 -10.92 -30.26
CA GLU A 71 -3.17 -11.20 -30.82
C GLU A 71 -4.28 -10.58 -29.97
N ARG A 72 -4.26 -10.79 -28.66
CA ARG A 72 -5.31 -10.30 -27.74
C ARG A 72 -5.29 -8.79 -27.55
N THR A 73 -4.12 -8.16 -27.64
CA THR A 73 -3.99 -6.71 -27.49
C THR A 73 -4.13 -5.95 -28.81
N GLY A 74 -4.08 -6.63 -29.95
CA GLY A 74 -4.02 -6.01 -31.28
C GLY A 74 -2.70 -5.28 -31.56
N ALA A 75 -1.70 -5.43 -30.69
CA ALA A 75 -0.39 -4.81 -30.85
C ALA A 75 0.59 -5.75 -31.59
N THR A 76 1.67 -5.19 -32.12
CA THR A 76 2.71 -6.02 -32.74
C THR A 76 3.50 -6.81 -31.68
N VAL A 77 4.01 -7.98 -32.05
CA VAL A 77 4.89 -8.81 -31.19
C VAL A 77 6.08 -8.00 -30.67
N ALA A 78 6.66 -7.13 -31.50
CA ALA A 78 7.76 -6.26 -31.11
C ALA A 78 7.34 -5.26 -30.02
N ALA A 79 6.19 -4.60 -30.17
CA ALA A 79 5.66 -3.67 -29.18
C ALA A 79 5.35 -4.37 -27.85
N VAL A 80 4.68 -5.53 -27.91
CA VAL A 80 4.38 -6.33 -26.72
C VAL A 80 5.67 -6.77 -26.02
N SER A 81 6.66 -7.26 -26.75
CA SER A 81 7.96 -7.67 -26.20
C SER A 81 8.66 -6.51 -25.47
N GLN A 82 8.65 -5.30 -26.05
CA GLN A 82 9.20 -4.10 -25.40
C GLN A 82 8.45 -3.75 -24.11
N HIS A 83 7.12 -3.86 -24.10
CA HIS A 83 6.33 -3.62 -22.90
C HIS A 83 6.60 -4.66 -21.82
N LEU A 84 6.64 -5.95 -22.17
CA LEU A 84 6.96 -7.04 -21.25
C LEU A 84 8.37 -6.92 -20.70
N ALA A 85 9.35 -6.50 -21.50
CA ALA A 85 10.71 -6.25 -21.02
C ALA A 85 10.75 -5.17 -19.93
N LYS A 86 10.01 -4.06 -20.12
CA LYS A 86 9.89 -3.00 -19.10
C LYS A 86 9.19 -3.48 -17.83
N LEU A 87 8.07 -4.20 -17.98
CA LEU A 87 7.33 -4.76 -16.85
C LEU A 87 8.18 -5.79 -16.07
N ARG A 88 8.96 -6.62 -16.78
CA ARG A 88 9.83 -7.63 -16.16
C ARG A 88 11.01 -7.00 -15.43
N LEU A 89 11.63 -5.96 -16.02
CA LEU A 89 12.70 -5.21 -15.36
C LEU A 89 12.22 -4.57 -14.04
N ALA A 90 10.94 -4.19 -13.99
CA ALA A 90 10.30 -3.66 -12.80
C ALA A 90 9.74 -4.71 -11.83
N GLY A 91 9.88 -6.00 -12.15
CA GLY A 91 9.36 -7.10 -11.32
C GLY A 91 7.84 -7.28 -11.35
N LEU A 92 7.11 -6.60 -12.25
CA LEU A 92 5.64 -6.68 -12.33
C LEU A 92 5.15 -7.94 -13.06
N VAL A 93 6.01 -8.56 -13.87
CA VAL A 93 5.72 -9.81 -14.56
C VAL A 93 6.93 -10.74 -14.49
N THR A 94 6.66 -12.04 -14.42
CA THR A 94 7.67 -13.10 -14.54
C THR A 94 7.66 -13.67 -15.95
N ALA A 95 8.75 -14.35 -16.31
CA ALA A 95 8.86 -15.04 -17.59
C ALA A 95 9.58 -16.37 -17.40
N ARG A 96 9.03 -17.44 -17.96
CA ARG A 96 9.61 -18.79 -17.92
C ARG A 96 9.67 -19.39 -19.32
N ARG A 97 10.70 -20.19 -19.60
CA ARG A 97 10.83 -20.89 -20.89
C ARG A 97 10.02 -22.18 -20.86
N VAL A 98 9.15 -22.36 -21.85
CA VAL A 98 8.43 -23.62 -22.12
C VAL A 98 8.70 -24.02 -23.56
N GLY A 99 9.57 -25.02 -23.74
CA GLY A 99 10.08 -25.40 -25.05
C GLY A 99 10.76 -24.21 -25.75
N ARG A 100 10.19 -23.78 -26.88
CA ARG A 100 10.68 -22.64 -27.67
C ARG A 100 10.04 -21.30 -27.28
N HIS A 101 9.01 -21.31 -26.43
CA HIS A 101 8.24 -20.12 -26.08
C HIS A 101 8.67 -19.54 -24.73
N GLN A 102 8.51 -18.22 -24.58
CA GLN A 102 8.54 -17.54 -23.29
C GLN A 102 7.10 -17.34 -22.83
N ILE A 103 6.76 -17.91 -21.68
CA ILE A 103 5.46 -17.75 -21.04
C ILE A 103 5.60 -16.68 -19.98
N TYR A 104 4.68 -15.71 -19.98
CA TYR A 104 4.66 -14.60 -19.04
C TYR A 104 3.51 -14.77 -18.04
N ALA A 105 3.70 -14.30 -16.81
CA ALA A 105 2.70 -14.33 -15.75
C ALA A 105 2.81 -13.10 -14.84
N VAL A 106 1.75 -12.81 -14.09
CA VAL A 106 1.75 -11.85 -12.97
C VAL A 106 1.59 -12.66 -11.69
N GLU A 107 2.62 -12.66 -10.85
CA GLU A 107 2.65 -13.46 -9.61
C GLU A 107 2.42 -12.62 -8.35
N ASP A 108 2.54 -11.29 -8.44
CA ASP A 108 2.35 -10.37 -7.32
C ASP A 108 0.86 -10.16 -7.00
N PRO A 109 0.35 -10.62 -5.83
CA PRO A 109 -1.04 -10.47 -5.44
C PRO A 109 -1.50 -9.01 -5.33
N HIS A 110 -0.60 -8.08 -5.00
CA HIS A 110 -0.92 -6.66 -4.90
C HIS A 110 -1.18 -6.06 -6.28
N VAL A 111 -0.39 -6.44 -7.29
CA VAL A 111 -0.62 -6.01 -8.69
C VAL A 111 -1.93 -6.58 -9.22
N LEU A 112 -2.21 -7.85 -8.95
CA LEU A 112 -3.47 -8.49 -9.33
C LEU A 112 -4.67 -7.75 -8.71
N THR A 113 -4.60 -7.48 -7.40
CA THR A 113 -5.66 -6.76 -6.68
C THR A 113 -5.86 -5.36 -7.24
N LEU A 114 -4.79 -4.59 -7.42
CA LEU A 114 -4.85 -3.22 -7.96
C LEU A 114 -5.55 -3.19 -9.32
N VAL A 115 -5.14 -4.08 -10.23
CA VAL A 115 -5.70 -4.14 -11.58
C VAL A 115 -7.15 -4.61 -11.57
N GLN A 116 -7.52 -5.55 -10.71
CA GLN A 116 -8.92 -5.96 -10.55
C GLN A 116 -9.79 -4.82 -9.99
N GLN A 117 -9.32 -4.12 -8.96
CA GLN A 117 -10.06 -3.02 -8.33
C GLN A 117 -10.26 -1.86 -9.30
N ILE A 118 -9.23 -1.45 -10.04
CA ILE A 118 -9.37 -0.32 -10.97
C ILE A 118 -10.35 -0.63 -12.11
N PHE A 119 -10.34 -1.84 -12.67
CA PHE A 119 -11.29 -2.20 -13.73
C PHE A 119 -12.70 -2.56 -13.20
N ALA A 120 -12.85 -2.88 -11.92
CA ALA A 120 -14.17 -2.94 -11.29
C ALA A 120 -14.76 -1.54 -11.07
N HIS A 121 -13.90 -0.54 -10.84
CA HIS A 121 -14.30 0.84 -10.62
C HIS A 121 -14.47 1.65 -11.91
N ILE A 122 -13.80 1.29 -13.01
CA ILE A 122 -13.94 1.96 -14.30
C ILE A 122 -14.97 1.21 -15.16
N ALA A 123 -16.07 1.88 -15.50
CA ALA A 123 -17.11 1.36 -16.36
C ALA A 123 -16.60 1.17 -17.82
N PRO A 124 -17.25 0.31 -18.62
CA PRO A 124 -16.81 0.04 -20.00
C PRO A 124 -16.77 1.27 -20.93
N ASP A 125 -17.49 2.33 -20.60
CA ASP A 125 -17.50 3.62 -21.31
C ASP A 125 -16.39 4.58 -20.83
N GLY A 126 -15.58 4.17 -19.86
CA GLY A 126 -14.51 4.96 -19.26
C GLY A 126 -14.97 5.85 -18.10
N GLY A 127 -16.23 5.79 -17.70
CA GLY A 127 -16.74 6.46 -16.51
C GLY A 127 -16.35 5.76 -15.20
N LEU A 128 -16.65 6.38 -14.07
CA LEU A 128 -16.54 5.75 -12.75
C LEU A 128 -17.84 4.98 -12.48
N ALA A 129 -17.72 3.67 -12.28
CA ALA A 129 -18.81 2.84 -11.79
C ALA A 129 -19.20 3.31 -10.38
N PRO A 130 -20.50 3.34 -10.03
CA PRO A 130 -20.93 3.70 -8.69
C PRO A 130 -20.30 2.74 -7.67
N ASP A 131 -19.82 3.27 -6.56
CA ASP A 131 -19.25 2.44 -5.50
C ASP A 131 -20.29 1.39 -5.07
N PRO A 132 -19.88 0.12 -4.84
CA PRO A 132 -20.74 -0.80 -4.14
C PRO A 132 -21.11 -0.18 -2.78
N PRO A 133 -22.36 -0.34 -2.29
CA PRO A 133 -22.79 0.29 -1.05
C PRO A 133 -21.80 -0.09 0.05
N SER A 134 -21.08 0.91 0.58
CA SER A 134 -20.11 0.68 1.65
C SER A 134 -20.82 -0.06 2.78
N PRO A 135 -20.27 -1.19 3.28
CA PRO A 135 -20.73 -1.73 4.55
C PRO A 135 -20.54 -0.60 5.54
N ARG A 136 -21.65 -0.02 6.01
CA ARG A 136 -21.64 1.12 6.92
C ARG A 136 -20.67 0.77 8.03
N HIS A 137 -19.61 1.57 8.18
CA HIS A 137 -18.84 1.55 9.41
C HIS A 137 -19.89 1.71 10.52
N PRO A 138 -19.98 0.78 11.49
CA PRO A 138 -20.94 0.92 12.57
C PRO A 138 -20.72 2.31 13.16
N ALA A 139 -21.78 3.12 13.09
CA ALA A 139 -21.79 4.49 13.53
C ALA A 139 -21.13 4.52 14.91
N ARG A 140 -20.12 5.36 15.04
CA ARG A 140 -19.41 5.64 16.29
C ARG A 140 -20.33 6.53 17.17
N GLU A 141 -21.55 6.06 17.38
CA GLU A 141 -22.69 6.82 17.91
C GLU A 141 -23.45 5.93 18.91
N ALA A 142 -22.85 5.77 20.08
CA ALA A 142 -23.50 5.41 21.34
C ALA A 142 -22.52 5.65 22.51
N ALA A 143 -21.98 6.86 22.62
CA ALA A 143 -21.25 7.32 23.81
C ALA A 143 -21.49 8.82 23.97
N GLY A 144 -22.69 9.15 24.41
CA GLY A 144 -23.18 10.49 24.66
C GLY A 144 -24.62 10.43 25.16
N GLY A 145 -24.84 9.60 26.19
CA GLY A 145 -26.11 9.58 26.91
C GLY A 145 -26.24 10.90 27.66
N ASP A 146 -27.28 11.65 27.31
CA ASP A 146 -27.69 12.91 27.91
C ASP A 146 -28.18 12.65 29.36
N PRO A 147 -27.54 13.21 30.40
CA PRO A 147 -27.99 13.05 31.78
C PRO A 147 -28.72 14.30 32.26
N ASP A 148 -29.86 14.67 31.65
CA ASP A 148 -30.77 15.62 32.30
C ASP A 148 -32.19 15.57 31.73
N ALA A 149 -33.06 14.81 32.40
CA ALA A 149 -34.51 14.90 32.23
C ALA A 149 -35.13 15.19 33.62
N PRO A 150 -35.75 16.35 33.83
CA PRO A 150 -36.33 16.70 35.12
C PRO A 150 -37.64 15.94 35.39
N SER A 151 -37.84 15.60 36.67
CA SER A 151 -39.08 15.01 37.23
C SER A 151 -40.17 16.04 37.47
#